data_AF-A0A6P1BM15-F1
#
_entry.id   AF-A0A6P1BM15-F1
#
_cell.length_a   1.000
_cell.length_b   1.000
_cell.length_c   1.000
_cell.angle_alpha   90.00
_cell.angle_beta   90.00
_cell.angle_gamma   90.00
#
_symmetry.space_group_name_H-M   'P 1'
#
loop_
_entity.id
_entity.type
_entity.pdbx_description
1 polymer ?
#
loop_
_entity_poly.entity_id
_entity_poly.type
_entity_poly.pdbx_seq_one_letter_code
_entity_poly.pdbx_strand_id
1 'polypeptide(L)' 'MKHQVSFEDRLLQSAQDAREKAARLPPGAARDRLLSKARQNEAAVNIDRWISAPGSPRPDRS' A
#
# COMPACT_ATOMS: atom_id res chain seq x y z
N MET A 1 24.05 -7.98 -8.30
CA MET A 1 22.92 -8.39 -7.44
C MET A 1 22.55 -7.24 -6.53
N LYS A 2 21.32 -6.71 -6.62
CA LYS A 2 20.75 -5.78 -5.65
C LYS A 2 19.29 -6.20 -5.44
N HIS A 3 19.05 -7.21 -4.59
CA HIS A 3 17.69 -7.47 -4.12
C HIS A 3 17.35 -6.45 -3.03
N GLN A 4 17.19 -5.18 -3.42
CA GLN A 4 16.44 -4.25 -2.61
C GLN A 4 14.98 -4.46 -2.97
N VAL A 5 14.24 -5.13 -2.08
CA VAL A 5 12.79 -5.26 -2.15
C VAL A 5 12.22 -3.86 -2.40
N SER A 6 11.44 -3.69 -3.48
CA SER A 6 10.97 -2.37 -3.90
C SER A 6 10.07 -1.73 -2.84
N PHE A 7 9.86 -0.42 -2.92
CA PHE A 7 8.95 0.23 -1.97
C PHE A 7 7.53 -0.32 -2.09
N GLU A 8 7.06 -0.55 -3.32
CA GLU A 8 5.80 -1.24 -3.60
C GLU A 8 5.73 -2.62 -2.92
N ASP A 9 6.76 -3.46 -3.10
CA ASP A 9 6.78 -4.81 -2.52
C ASP A 9 6.69 -4.78 -0.99
N ARG A 10 7.37 -3.84 -0.33
CA ARG A 10 7.30 -3.69 1.14
C ARG A 10 5.90 -3.27 1.60
N LEU A 11 5.25 -2.38 0.86
CA LEU A 11 3.88 -1.94 1.16
C LEU A 11 2.88 -3.07 0.96
N LEU A 12 2.98 -3.81 -0.14
CA LEU A 12 2.13 -4.98 -0.42
C LEU A 12 2.31 -6.07 0.64
N GLN A 13 3.55 -6.38 1.02
CA GLN A 13 3.82 -7.33 2.11
C GLN A 13 3.19 -6.86 3.42
N SER A 14 3.33 -5.58 3.76
CA SER A 14 2.72 -5.03 4.97
C SER A 14 1.18 -5.07 4.93
N ALA A 15 0.57 -4.86 3.75
CA ALA A 15 -0.86 -4.99 3.56
C ALA A 15 -1.34 -6.43 3.77
N GLN A 16 -0.60 -7.39 3.22
CA GLN A 16 -0.88 -8.82 3.37
C GLN A 16 -0.76 -9.25 4.84
N ASP A 17 0.34 -8.90 5.52
CA ASP A 17 0.54 -9.21 6.94
C ASP A 17 -0.60 -8.66 7.81
N ALA A 18 -1.08 -7.44 7.49
CA ALA A 18 -2.19 -6.82 8.20
C ALA A 18 -3.51 -7.58 7.97
N ARG A 19 -3.77 -8.07 6.75
CA ARG A 19 -4.94 -8.93 6.46
C ARG A 19 -4.86 -10.27 7.17
N GLU A 20 -3.71 -10.91 7.17
CA GLU A 20 -3.52 -12.19 7.84
C GLU A 20 -3.74 -12.07 9.36
N LYS A 21 -3.23 -11.00 9.96
CA LYS A 21 -3.49 -10.68 11.37
C LYS A 21 -4.97 -10.38 11.62
N ALA A 22 -5.62 -9.62 10.72
CA ALA A 22 -7.04 -9.31 10.83
C ALA A 22 -7.92 -10.58 10.72
N ALA A 23 -7.54 -11.55 9.89
CA ALA A 23 -8.26 -12.80 9.70
C ALA A 23 -8.26 -13.69 10.96
N ARG A 24 -7.26 -13.54 11.83
CA ARG A 24 -7.15 -14.26 13.10
C ARG A 24 -7.92 -13.59 14.25
N LEU A 25 -8.43 -12.38 14.05
CA LEU A 25 -9.17 -11.65 15.07
C LEU A 25 -10.69 -11.79 14.88
N PRO A 26 -11.46 -11.81 15.97
CA PRO A 26 -12.91 -11.68 15.88
C PRO A 26 -13.30 -10.32 15.27
N PRO A 27 -14.51 -10.19 14.71
CA PRO A 27 -15.06 -8.89 14.31
C PRO A 27 -14.98 -7.86 15.45
N GLY A 28 -14.52 -6.65 15.13
CA GLY A 28 -14.38 -5.56 16.09
C GLY A 28 -13.26 -4.59 15.74
N ALA A 29 -13.12 -3.55 16.57
CA ALA A 29 -12.24 -2.42 16.30
C ALA A 29 -10.77 -2.81 16.02
N ALA A 30 -10.26 -3.86 16.67
CA ALA A 30 -8.89 -4.33 16.44
C ALA A 30 -8.70 -4.92 15.03
N ARG A 31 -9.67 -5.71 14.56
CA ARG A 31 -9.70 -6.23 13.19
C ARG A 31 -9.85 -5.11 12.17
N ASP A 32 -10.74 -4.15 12.44
CA ASP A 32 -11.00 -3.03 11.54
C ASP A 32 -9.78 -2.11 11.37
N ARG A 33 -9.02 -1.88 12.45
CA ARG A 33 -7.75 -1.14 12.39
C ARG A 33 -6.73 -1.81 11.49
N LEU A 34 -6.59 -3.14 11.57
CA LEU A 34 -5.68 -3.90 10.70
C LEU A 34 -6.15 -3.88 9.24
N LEU A 35 -7.45 -4.03 8.98
CA LEU A 35 -8.00 -3.92 7.64
C LEU A 35 -7.82 -2.52 7.05
N SER A 36 -7.99 -1.48 7.86
CA SER A 36 -7.73 -0.09 7.46
C SER A 36 -6.26 0.11 7.11
N LYS A 37 -5.33 -0.42 7.92
CA LYS A 37 -3.90 -0.39 7.62
C LYS A 37 -3.57 -1.09 6.29
N ALA A 38 -4.17 -2.26 6.03
CA ALA A 38 -3.98 -2.97 4.77
C ALA A 38 -4.40 -2.10 3.56
N ARG A 39 -5.59 -1.48 3.63
CA ARG A 39 -6.09 -0.59 2.58
C ARG A 39 -5.21 0.64 2.37
N GLN A 40 -4.70 1.23 3.44
CA GLN A 40 -3.80 2.38 3.37
C GLN A 40 -2.48 2.04 2.65
N ASN A 41 -1.91 0.87 2.94
CA ASN A 41 -0.70 0.41 2.27
C ASN A 41 -0.94 0.16 0.77
N GLU A 42 -2.08 -0.43 0.39
CA GLU A 42 -2.44 -0.60 -1.02
C GLU A 42 -2.66 0.74 -1.73
N ALA A 43 -3.31 1.70 -1.07
CA ALA A 43 -3.44 3.06 -1.60
C ALA A 43 -2.07 3.72 -1.80
N ALA A 44 -1.13 3.52 -0.88
CA ALA A 44 0.24 4.03 -1.01
C ALA A 44 0.98 3.43 -2.22
N VAL A 45 0.78 2.14 -2.52
CA VAL A 45 1.33 1.51 -3.75
C VAL A 45 0.75 2.18 -5.00
N ASN A 46 -0.56 2.42 -5.02
CA ASN A 46 -1.21 3.07 -6.16
C ASN A 46 -0.71 4.50 -6.37
N ILE A 47 -0.47 5.25 -5.28
CA ILE A 47 0.11 6.60 -5.32
C ILE A 47 1.56 6.54 -5.81
N ASP A 48 2.37 5.62 -5.28
CA ASP A 48 3.77 5.45 -5.67
C ASP A 48 3.89 5.14 -7.17
N ARG A 49 3.02 4.25 -7.67
CA ARG A 49 2.93 3.93 -9.09
C ARG A 49 2.52 5.15 -9.93
N TRP A 50 1.55 5.95 -9.47
CA TRP A 50 1.10 7.14 -10.19
C TRP A 50 2.22 8.20 -10.29
N ILE A 51 2.97 8.40 -9.22
CA ILE A 51 4.09 9.37 -9.18
C ILE A 51 5.29 8.87 -9.99
N SER A 52 5.53 7.55 -9.99
CA SER A 52 6.65 6.93 -10.70
C SER A 52 6.40 6.73 -12.20
N ALA A 53 5.16 6.89 -12.67
CA ALA A 53 4.81 6.74 -14.07
C ALA A 53 5.36 7.91 -14.93
N PRO A 54 6.12 7.64 -16.01
CA PRO A 54 6.57 8.70 -16.92
C PRO A 54 5.36 9.26 -17.69
N GLY A 55 5.06 10.54 -17.50
CA GLY A 55 3.95 11.22 -18.19
C GLY A 55 2.83 11.74 -17.30
N SER A 56 3.01 11.83 -15.97
CA SER A 56 2.09 12.61 -15.12
C SER A 56 1.90 14.01 -15.72
N PRO A 57 0.66 14.50 -15.93
CA PRO A 57 0.44 15.78 -16.58
C PRO A 57 1.10 16.86 -15.74
N ARG A 58 2.23 17.40 -16.24
CA ARG A 58 2.67 18.72 -15.80
C ARG A 58 1.51 19.65 -16.17
N PRO A 59 0.94 20.43 -15.23
CA PRO A 59 -0.02 21.45 -15.61
C PRO A 59 0.70 22.37 -16.60
N ASP A 60 0.23 22.34 -17.85
CA ASP A 60 0.67 23.26 -18.89
C ASP A 60 0.35 24.67 -18.39
N ARG A 61 1.41 25.44 -18.12
CA ARG A 61 1.30 26.88 -17.91
C ARG A 61 1.47 27.52 -19.29
N SER A 62 0.38 27.62 -20.03
CA SER A 62 0.24 28.48 -21.20
C SER A 62 -0.92 29.46 -20.98
#